data_AF-A0A7C2IE26-F1
#
_entry.id   AF-A0A7C2IE26-F1
#
_cell.length_a   1.000
_cell.length_b   1.000
_cell.length_c   1.000
_cell.angle_alpha   90.00
_cell.angle_beta   90.00
_cell.angle_gamma   90.00
#
_symmetry.space_group_name_H-M   'P 1'
#
loop_
_entity.id
_entity.type
_entity.pdbx_description
1 polymer ?
#
loop_
_entity_poly.entity_id
_entity_poly.type
_entity_poly.pdbx_seq_one_letter_code
_entity_poly.pdbx_strand_id
1 'polypeptide(L)' 'PSFVRQHAHFVTGCSGGQGAVRELCELILQAQGNYDRLMAGYLA' A
#
# COMPACT_ATOMS: atom_id res chain seq x y z
N PRO A 1 -11.30 13.84 -3.81
CA PRO A 1 -11.35 15.27 -3.40
C PRO A 1 -9.93 15.87 -3.35
N SER A 2 -9.72 17.02 -4.01
CA SER A 2 -8.40 17.69 -4.09
C SER A 2 -7.86 18.10 -2.72
N PHE A 3 -8.71 18.66 -1.85
CA PHE A 3 -8.34 19.07 -0.49
C PHE A 3 -7.70 17.93 0.32
N VAL A 4 -8.36 16.77 0.42
CA VAL A 4 -7.82 15.64 1.20
C VAL A 4 -6.49 15.14 0.64
N ARG A 5 -6.34 15.08 -0.69
CA ARG A 5 -5.11 14.61 -1.33
C ARG A 5 -3.91 15.52 -1.07
N GLN A 6 -4.13 16.84 -0.97
CA GLN A 6 -3.06 17.81 -0.70
C GLN A 6 -2.48 17.69 0.71
N HIS A 7 -3.23 17.12 1.66
CA HIS A 7 -2.82 16.96 3.06
C HIS A 7 -2.38 15.52 3.38
N ALA A 8 -2.45 14.60 2.43
CA ALA A 8 -2.07 13.21 2.62
C ALA A 8 -0.56 13.03 2.42
N HIS A 9 0.12 12.34 3.34
CA HIS A 9 1.54 12.00 3.18
C HIS A 9 1.79 11.06 2.00
N PHE A 10 0.80 10.25 1.65
CA PHE A 10 0.86 9.33 0.53
C PHE A 10 -0.53 9.24 -0.12
N VAL A 11 -0.54 9.22 -1.45
CA VAL A 11 -1.73 9.01 -2.26
C VAL A 11 -1.43 7.87 -3.22
N THR A 12 -2.24 6.82 -3.16
CA THR A 12 -2.08 5.62 -3.99
C THR A 12 -2.25 5.93 -5.47
N GLY A 13 -1.54 5.21 -6.32
CA GLY A 13 -1.73 5.25 -7.77
C GLY A 13 -3.04 4.59 -8.20
N CYS A 14 -3.40 3.47 -7.54
CA CYS A 14 -4.67 2.80 -7.77
C CYS A 14 -5.86 3.61 -7.21
N SER A 15 -7.02 3.44 -7.85
CA SER A 15 -8.28 3.99 -7.35
C SER A 15 -8.88 3.15 -6.23
N GLY A 16 -9.77 3.75 -5.43
CA GLY A 16 -10.53 3.05 -4.40
C GLY A 16 -11.34 1.89 -5.00
N GLY A 17 -11.31 0.73 -4.34
CA GLY A 17 -11.91 -0.51 -4.85
C GLY A 17 -11.14 -1.19 -5.99
N GLN A 18 -10.06 -0.58 -6.47
CA GLN A 18 -9.22 -1.07 -7.58
C GLN A 18 -7.77 -1.29 -7.14
N GLY A 19 -7.55 -1.69 -5.88
CA GLY A 19 -6.23 -1.99 -5.35
C GLY A 19 -5.56 -0.89 -4.51
N ALA A 20 -6.16 0.30 -4.35
CA ALA A 20 -5.58 1.38 -3.53
C ALA A 20 -5.17 0.93 -2.11
N VAL A 21 -6.04 0.20 -1.42
CA VAL A 21 -5.75 -0.28 -0.06
C VAL A 21 -4.64 -1.33 -0.07
N ARG A 22 -4.61 -2.21 -1.09
CA ARG A 22 -3.57 -3.22 -1.23
C ARG A 22 -2.20 -2.56 -1.39
N GLU A 23 -2.09 -1.58 -2.29
CA GLU A 23 -0.88 -0.78 -2.51
C GLU A 23 -0.38 -0.12 -1.20
N LEU A 24 -1.28 0.51 -0.44
CA LEU A 24 -0.93 1.10 0.86
C LEU A 24 -0.45 0.05 1.88
N CYS A 25 -1.11 -1.11 1.95
CA CYS A 25 -0.69 -2.19 2.83
C CYS A 25 0.71 -2.71 2.45
N GLU A 26 1.03 -2.84 1.16
CA GLU A 26 2.36 -3.23 0.70
C GLU A 26 3.41 -2.19 1.11
N LEU A 27 3.14 -0.89 0.91
CA LEU A 27 4.03 0.19 1.33
C LEU A 27 4.37 0.11 2.83
N ILE A 28 3.36 -0.10 3.68
CA ILE A 28 3.56 -0.22 5.13
C ILE A 28 4.38 -1.46 5.47
N LEU A 29 4.07 -2.61 4.86
CA LEU A 29 4.80 -3.86 5.09
C LEU A 29 6.27 -3.76 4.65
N GLN A 30 6.53 -3.07 3.54
CA GLN A 30 7.88 -2.81 3.04
C GLN A 30 8.64 -1.87 3.99
N ALA A 31 8.02 -0.78 4.44
CA ALA A 31 8.62 0.15 5.41
C ALA A 31 8.95 -0.52 6.75
N GLN A 32 8.21 -1.57 7.13
CA GLN A 32 8.47 -2.38 8.32
C GLN A 32 9.43 -3.57 8.07
N GLY A 33 9.87 -3.82 6.84
CA GLY A 33 10.69 -4.98 6.48
C GLY A 33 9.97 -6.33 6.55
N ASN A 34 8.64 -6.33 6.56
CA ASN A 34 7.81 -7.53 6.74
C ASN A 34 7.29 -8.12 5.42
N TYR A 35 7.39 -7.38 4.30
CA TYR A 35 6.79 -7.76 3.03
C TYR A 35 7.32 -9.10 2.49
N ASP A 36 8.64 -9.22 2.35
CA ASP A 36 9.26 -10.42 1.76
C ASP A 36 9.00 -11.68 2.60
N ARG A 37 9.05 -11.55 3.93
CA ARG A 37 8.71 -12.63 4.87
C ARG A 37 7.29 -13.13 4.66
N LEU A 38 6.34 -12.21 4.47
CA LEU A 38 4.94 -12.56 4.27
C LEU A 38 4.74 -13.21 2.88
N MET A 39 5.40 -12.71 1.84
CA MET A 39 5.33 -13.27 0.49
C MET A 39 5.95 -14.66 0.37
N ALA A 40 7.01 -14.95 1.10
CA ALA A 40 7.66 -16.26 1.10
C ALA A 40 6.70 -17.42 1.42
N GLY A 41 5.66 -17.18 2.24
CA GLY A 41 4.64 -18.20 2.55
C GLY A 41 3.67 -18.53 1.42
N TYR A 42 3.55 -17.66 0.41
CA TYR A 42 2.65 -17.85 -0.74
C TYR A 42 3.38 -18.27 -2.01
N LEU A 43 4.70 -18.06 -2.08
CA LEU A 43 5.54 -18.35 -3.25
C LEU A 43 6.32 -19.66 -3.14
N ALA A 44 6.00 -20.49 -2.14
CA ALA A 44 6.60 -21.80 -1.92
C ALA A 44 5.97 -22.90 -2.80
#